data_AF-A0A3B4XAT7-F1
#
_entry.id   AF-A0A3B4XAT7-F1
#
_cell.length_a   1.000
_cell.length_b   1.000
_cell.length_c   1.000
_cell.angle_alpha   90.00
_cell.angle_beta   90.00
_cell.angle_gamma   90.00
#
_symmetry.space_group_name_H-M   'P 1'
#
loop_
_entity.id
_entity.type
_entity.pdbx_description
1 polymer ?
#
loop_
_entity_poly.entity_id
_entity_poly.type
_entity_poly.pdbx_seq_one_letter_code
_entity_poly.pdbx_strand_id
1 'polypeptide(L)' 'LPASVYCLAPEKVGPCRAMFPRWRYDAAAGVCEQFVFGGCKPNHNNYLSEHECLTACGGVTGEYTPDTHLIHT' A
#
# COMPACT_ATOMS: atom_id res chain seq x y z
N LEU A 1 -12.60 1.93 -1.25
CA LEU A 1 -11.72 2.43 -0.17
C LEU A 1 -10.83 3.54 -0.75
N PRO A 2 -10.44 4.57 0.01
CA PRO A 2 -9.59 5.64 -0.53
C PRO A 2 -8.20 5.09 -0.91
N ALA A 3 -7.82 5.23 -2.18
CA ALA A 3 -6.55 4.72 -2.70
C ALA A 3 -5.33 5.29 -1.93
N SER A 4 -5.41 6.55 -1.48
CA SER A 4 -4.39 7.19 -0.64
C SER A 4 -4.06 6.44 0.65
N VAL A 5 -5.02 5.69 1.20
CA VAL A 5 -4.86 4.97 2.48
C VAL A 5 -4.43 3.52 2.26
N TYR A 6 -5.01 2.86 1.25
CA TYR A 6 -4.88 1.42 1.04
C TYR A 6 -3.86 1.04 -0.03
N CYS A 7 -3.62 1.90 -1.02
CA CYS A 7 -2.83 1.54 -2.20
C CYS A 7 -1.62 2.45 -2.43
N LEU A 8 -1.70 3.71 -2.02
CA LEU A 8 -0.65 4.72 -2.25
C LEU A 8 0.16 5.04 -0.98
N ALA A 9 -0.30 4.57 0.19
CA ALA A 9 0.49 4.72 1.41
C ALA A 9 1.81 3.93 1.27
N PRO A 10 2.96 4.47 1.70
CA PRO A 10 4.24 3.77 1.64
C PRO A 10 4.22 2.52 2.53
N GLU A 11 5.17 1.59 2.35
CA GLU A 11 5.33 0.48 3.27
C GLU A 11 5.60 0.97 4.70
N LYS A 12 5.07 0.24 5.69
CA LYS A 12 5.27 0.56 7.10
C LYS A 12 5.71 -0.66 7.87
N VAL A 13 7.01 -0.74 8.16
CA VAL A 13 7.61 -1.78 9.01
C VAL A 13 7.03 -1.72 10.43
N GLY A 14 6.83 -0.51 10.98
CA GLY A 14 6.36 -0.33 12.35
C GLY A 14 7.47 -0.55 13.40
N PRO A 15 7.18 -0.35 14.70
CA PRO A 15 8.22 -0.34 15.75
C PRO A 15 8.57 -1.73 16.31
N CYS A 16 7.77 -2.75 16.00
CA CYS A 16 8.04 -4.13 16.43
C CYS A 16 9.11 -4.77 15.54
N ARG A 17 9.74 -5.86 16.04
CA ARG A 17 10.94 -6.46 15.43
C ARG A 17 10.73 -7.90 14.93
N ALA A 18 9.49 -8.31 14.72
CA ALA A 18 9.21 -9.57 14.03
C ALA A 18 9.47 -9.42 12.52
N MET A 19 9.53 -10.53 11.80
CA MET A 19 9.74 -10.54 10.35
C MET A 19 8.56 -11.20 9.66
N PHE A 20 7.45 -10.46 9.50
CA PHE A 20 6.29 -10.96 8.76
C PHE A 20 6.38 -10.52 7.30
N PRO A 21 6.50 -11.45 6.33
CA PRO A 21 6.35 -11.10 4.93
C PRO A 21 4.92 -10.62 4.67
N ARG A 22 4.79 -9.47 4.04
CA ARG A 22 3.51 -8.82 3.67
C ARG A 22 3.62 -8.24 2.28
N TRP A 23 2.49 -7.93 1.69
CA TRP A 23 2.41 -7.32 0.38
C TRP A 23 1.97 -5.87 0.50
N ARG A 24 2.57 -4.98 -0.28
CA ARG A 24 2.12 -3.60 -0.49
C ARG A 24 1.97 -3.35 -1.98
N TYR A 25 1.04 -2.50 -2.36
CA TYR A 25 0.92 -2.05 -3.74
C TYR A 25 1.94 -0.95 -4.02
N ASP A 26 2.69 -1.11 -5.10
CA ASP A 26 3.53 -0.08 -5.70
C ASP A 26 2.79 0.49 -6.91
N ALA A 27 2.17 1.66 -6.74
CA ALA A 27 1.40 2.29 -7.81
C ALA A 27 2.27 2.94 -8.90
N ALA A 28 3.57 3.11 -8.67
CA ALA A 28 4.50 3.57 -9.69
C ALA A 28 4.89 2.43 -10.63
N ALA A 29 5.12 1.24 -10.08
CA ALA A 29 5.37 0.02 -10.85
C ALA A 29 4.07 -0.68 -11.31
N GLY A 30 2.94 -0.36 -10.71
CA GLY A 30 1.64 -0.98 -10.97
C GLY A 30 1.51 -2.41 -10.44
N VAL A 31 2.37 -2.83 -9.50
CA VAL A 31 2.47 -4.22 -9.03
C VAL A 31 2.38 -4.32 -7.50
N CYS A 32 2.07 -5.50 -7.00
CA CYS A 32 2.17 -5.80 -5.57
C CYS A 32 3.56 -6.36 -5.26
N GLU A 33 4.24 -5.79 -4.28
CA GLU A 33 5.58 -6.19 -3.86
C GLU A 33 5.61 -6.66 -2.41
N GLN A 34 6.50 -7.59 -2.12
CA GLN A 34 6.72 -8.04 -0.74
C GLN A 34 7.57 -7.05 0.05
N PHE A 35 7.24 -6.88 1.33
CA PHE A 35 8.05 -6.15 2.31
C PHE A 35 7.99 -6.86 3.68
N VAL A 36 8.92 -6.48 4.57
CA VAL A 36 8.94 -7.00 5.94
C VAL A 36 8.12 -6.08 6.85
N PHE A 37 7.06 -6.63 7.43
CA PHE A 37 6.29 -5.97 8.48
C PHE A 37 6.78 -6.42 9.86
N GLY A 38 7.08 -5.45 10.73
CA GLY A 38 7.58 -5.64 12.08
C GLY A 38 6.59 -6.29 13.05
N GLY A 39 5.30 -6.40 12.66
CA GLY A 39 4.27 -7.11 13.42
C GLY A 39 3.33 -6.24 14.24
N CYS A 40 3.51 -4.91 14.27
CA CYS A 40 2.57 -4.02 14.95
C CYS A 40 2.48 -2.63 14.31
N LYS A 41 1.33 -1.96 14.57
CA LYS A 41 0.97 -0.63 14.04
C LYS A 41 1.07 -0.54 12.50
N PRO A 42 0.46 -1.48 11.75
CA PRO A 42 0.48 -1.42 10.29
C PRO A 42 -0.25 -0.16 9.81
N ASN A 43 0.01 0.24 8.57
CA ASN A 43 -0.95 1.04 7.80
C ASN A 43 -1.81 0.08 6.94
N HIS A 44 -2.64 0.62 6.06
CA HIS A 44 -3.59 -0.18 5.30
C HIS A 44 -3.04 -0.75 3.98
N ASN A 45 -1.93 -0.22 3.46
CA ASN A 45 -1.19 -0.83 2.36
C ASN A 45 -0.30 -1.97 2.86
N ASN A 46 -0.94 -3.01 3.40
CA ASN A 46 -0.32 -4.15 4.08
C ASN A 46 -1.27 -5.35 4.01
N TYR A 47 -0.98 -6.26 3.09
CA TYR A 47 -1.82 -7.41 2.75
C TYR A 47 -1.11 -8.72 3.07
N LEU A 48 -1.87 -9.79 3.31
CA LEU A 48 -1.32 -11.10 3.63
C LEU A 48 -0.87 -11.86 2.38
N SER A 49 -1.49 -11.57 1.24
CA SER A 49 -1.16 -12.20 -0.04
C SER A 49 -1.10 -11.19 -1.18
N GLU A 50 -0.40 -11.56 -2.25
CA GLU A 50 -0.37 -10.80 -3.50
C GLU A 50 -1.77 -10.64 -4.09
N HIS A 51 -2.58 -11.72 -4.04
CA HIS A 51 -3.93 -11.71 -4.58
C HIS A 51 -4.84 -10.71 -3.85
N GLU A 52 -4.76 -10.63 -2.52
CA GLU A 52 -5.50 -9.62 -1.74
C GLU A 52 -5.07 -8.20 -2.12
N CYS A 53 -3.76 -7.97 -2.26
CA CYS A 53 -3.21 -6.68 -2.66
C CYS A 53 -3.70 -6.28 -4.07
N LEU A 54 -3.59 -7.17 -5.05
CA LEU A 54 -4.02 -6.91 -6.43
C LEU A 54 -5.54 -6.73 -6.54
N THR A 55 -6.30 -7.47 -5.75
CA THR A 55 -7.77 -7.30 -5.66
C THR A 55 -8.13 -5.93 -5.10
N ALA A 56 -7.37 -5.44 -4.12
CA ALA A 56 -7.63 -4.16 -3.49
C ALA A 56 -7.17 -2.95 -4.34
N CYS A 57 -6.07 -3.10 -5.08
CA CYS A 57 -5.34 -1.96 -5.65
C CYS A 57 -4.97 -2.08 -7.14
N GLY A 58 -5.23 -3.23 -7.79
CA GLY A 58 -4.89 -3.43 -9.19
C GLY A 58 -5.48 -2.33 -10.08
N GLY A 59 -4.62 -1.66 -10.85
CA GLY A 59 -5.00 -0.57 -11.75
C GLY A 59 -5.04 0.82 -11.09
N VAL A 60 -4.74 0.94 -9.80
CA VAL A 60 -4.52 2.25 -9.17
C VAL A 60 -3.21 2.84 -9.71
N THR A 61 -3.27 4.04 -10.29
CA THR A 61 -2.08 4.77 -10.71
C THR A 61 -1.70 5.82 -9.67
N GLY A 62 -0.40 5.99 -9.43
CA GLY A 62 0.11 7.04 -8.55
C GLY A 62 0.15 8.39 -9.26
N GLU A 63 -0.99 9.04 -9.48
CA GLU A 63 -0.99 10.43 -9.95
C GLU A 63 -0.74 11.38 -8.77
N TYR A 64 0.51 11.81 -8.64
CA TYR A 64 0.89 12.99 -7.89
C TYR A 64 0.79 14.22 -8.82
N THR A 65 -0.25 15.04 -8.66
CA THR A 65 -0.24 16.40 -9.18
C THR A 65 0.21 17.35 -8.06
N PRO A 66 1.19 18.25 -8.28
CA PRO A 66 1.76 19.06 -7.19
C PRO A 66 0.86 20.20 -6.69
N ASP A 67 -0.33 20.38 -7.27
CA ASP A 67 -1.26 21.42 -6.87
C ASP A 67 -2.69 20.86 -6.90
N THR A 68 -3.43 21.19 -5.85
CA THR A 68 -4.89 21.05 -5.69
C THR A 68 -5.40 19.73 -5.09
N HIS A 69 -6.08 19.91 -3.96
CA HIS A 69 -7.13 19.07 -3.37
C HIS A 69 -7.58 17.86 -4.19
N LEU A 70 -7.58 16.71 -3.50
CA LEU A 70 -8.32 15.49 -3.79
C LEU A 70 -9.66 15.79 -4.48
N ILE A 71 -9.74 15.62 -5.80
CA ILE A 71 -11.02 15.60 -6.49
C ILE A 71 -11.46 14.13 -6.51
N HIS A 72 -12.46 13.82 -5.68
CA HIS A 72 -13.29 12.64 -5.86
C HIS A 72 -14.23 12.94 -7.04
N THR A 73 -14.06 12.24 -8.15
CA THR A 73 -15.14 11.95 -9.11
C THR A 73 -15.14 10.46 -9.39
#